data_AF-A0ABC9ILQ3-F1
#
_entry.id   AF-A0ABC9ILQ3-F1
#
_cell.length_a   1.000
_cell.length_b   1.000
_cell.length_c   1.000
_cell.angle_alpha   90.00
_cell.angle_beta   90.00
_cell.angle_gamma   90.00
#
_symmetry.space_group_name_H-M   'P 1'
#
loop_
_entity.id
_entity.type
_entity.pdbx_description
1 polymer ?
#
loop_
_entity_poly.entity_id
_entity_poly.type
_entity_poly.pdbx_seq_one_letter_code
_entity_poly.pdbx_strand_id
1 'polypeptide(L)'
;MYMFDTNTVSHLFRQHPQVLNVMQKLPPSAVCISSVTEAELLYGVAKRRNKALQSMVEAFLAAVTVYAWDREAARCYGEMRANMGRKGKIMGAMDQLIAAHAQSRGATLVTNDRAFAMVPGLAVEDWTR
;
A
#
# COMPACT_ATOMS: atom_id res chain seq x y z
N MET A 1 -1.82 2.10 12.80
CA MET A 1 -2.57 2.05 11.53
C MET A 1 -1.68 1.37 10.51
N TYR A 2 -2.25 0.46 9.73
CA TYR A 2 -1.56 -0.33 8.71
C TYR A 2 -2.03 0.12 7.33
N MET A 3 -1.10 0.49 6.46
CA MET A 3 -1.38 0.82 5.06
C MET A 3 -0.96 -0.36 4.20
N PHE A 4 -1.87 -0.91 3.40
CA PHE A 4 -1.53 -1.98 2.46
C PHE A 4 -1.03 -1.41 1.14
N ASP A 5 0.03 -2.01 0.60
CA ASP A 5 0.41 -1.84 -0.80
C ASP A 5 -0.40 -2.75 -1.73
N THR A 6 -0.19 -2.60 -3.04
CA THR A 6 -0.91 -3.37 -4.06
C THR A 6 -0.60 -4.87 -4.00
N ASN A 7 0.61 -5.25 -3.59
CA ASN A 7 0.99 -6.66 -3.43
C ASN A 7 0.25 -7.32 -2.26
N THR A 8 0.13 -6.62 -1.12
CA THR A 8 -0.59 -7.09 0.06
C THR A 8 -2.08 -7.26 -0.22
N VAL A 9 -2.71 -6.30 -0.91
CA VAL A 9 -4.11 -6.46 -1.36
C VAL A 9 -4.25 -7.67 -2.30
N SER A 10 -3.28 -7.89 -3.19
CA SER A 10 -3.28 -9.06 -4.07
C SER A 10 -3.16 -10.38 -3.30
N HIS A 11 -2.38 -10.44 -2.22
CA HIS A 11 -2.31 -11.61 -1.33
C HIS A 11 -3.61 -11.85 -0.57
N LEU A 12 -4.26 -10.77 -0.11
CA LEU A 12 -5.56 -10.84 0.54
C LEU A 12 -6.61 -11.46 -0.40
N PHE A 13 -6.66 -11.02 -1.66
CA PHE A 13 -7.57 -11.55 -2.68
C PHE A 13 -7.31 -13.01 -3.04
N ARG A 14 -6.05 -13.46 -2.92
CA ARG A 14 -5.66 -14.87 -3.06
C ARG A 14 -5.88 -15.68 -1.78
N GLN A 15 -6.50 -15.10 -0.76
CA GLN A 15 -6.74 -15.73 0.53
C GLN A 15 -5.48 -16.26 1.20
N HIS A 16 -4.37 -15.49 1.14
CA HIS A 16 -3.12 -15.89 1.77
C HIS A 16 -3.33 -16.13 3.28
N PRO A 17 -3.08 -17.35 3.81
CA PRO A 17 -3.51 -17.73 5.16
C PRO A 17 -2.96 -16.83 6.27
N GLN A 18 -1.69 -16.45 6.18
CA GLN A 18 -1.04 -15.60 7.19
C GLN A 18 -1.56 -14.17 7.18
N VAL A 19 -1.74 -13.58 5.99
CA VAL A 19 -2.31 -12.24 5.82
C VAL A 19 -3.73 -12.20 6.39
N LEU A 20 -4.55 -13.22 6.10
CA LEU A 20 -5.89 -13.36 6.66
C LEU A 20 -5.88 -13.50 8.18
N ASN A 21 -5.00 -14.35 8.73
CA ASN A 21 -4.88 -14.57 10.17
C ASN A 21 -4.51 -13.29 10.94
N VAL A 22 -3.61 -12.45 10.39
CA VAL A 22 -3.29 -11.16 10.99
C VAL A 22 -4.47 -10.19 10.84
N MET A 23 -5.05 -10.09 9.65
CA MET A 23 -6.17 -9.18 9.38
C MET A 23 -7.38 -9.47 10.28
N GLN A 24 -7.71 -10.73 10.54
CA GLN A 24 -8.82 -11.13 11.42
C GLN A 24 -8.64 -10.72 12.88
N LYS A 25 -7.40 -10.45 13.31
CA LYS A 25 -7.09 -10.01 14.69
C LYS A 25 -7.12 -8.50 14.85
N LEU A 26 -7.27 -7.76 13.75
CA LEU A 26 -7.27 -6.31 13.74
C LEU A 26 -8.69 -5.77 13.57
N PRO A 27 -9.04 -4.63 14.19
CA PRO A 27 -10.28 -3.96 13.87
C PRO A 27 -10.22 -3.45 12.42
N PRO A 28 -11.35 -3.44 11.67
CA PRO A 28 -11.36 -2.95 10.29
C PRO A 28 -10.79 -1.53 10.13
N SER A 29 -10.99 -0.67 11.14
CA SER A 29 -10.46 0.69 11.17
C SER A 29 -8.94 0.80 11.30
N ALA A 30 -8.24 -0.30 11.62
CA ALA A 30 -6.78 -0.32 11.68
C ALA A 30 -6.13 -0.43 10.30
N VAL A 31 -6.89 -0.80 9.25
CA VAL A 31 -6.39 -1.06 7.90
C VAL A 31 -6.86 0.03 6.93
N CYS A 32 -5.93 0.49 6.09
CA CYS A 32 -6.19 1.48 5.05
C CYS A 32 -5.37 1.21 3.79
N ILE A 33 -5.67 1.93 2.72
CA ILE A 33 -4.82 2.01 1.52
C ILE A 33 -4.60 3.48 1.11
N SER A 34 -3.53 3.70 0.36
CA SER A 34 -3.32 4.95 -0.39
C SER A 34 -4.26 5.00 -1.61
N SER A 35 -4.74 6.19 -1.99
CA SER A 35 -5.42 6.38 -3.28
C SER A 35 -4.56 5.99 -4.49
N VAL A 36 -3.22 5.92 -4.32
CA VAL A 36 -2.29 5.40 -5.34
C VAL A 36 -2.48 3.88 -5.51
N THR A 37 -2.61 3.15 -4.41
CA THR A 37 -2.93 1.70 -4.42
C THR A 37 -4.31 1.46 -5.01
N GLU A 38 -5.31 2.29 -4.66
CA GLU A 38 -6.63 2.25 -5.30
C GLU A 38 -6.53 2.40 -6.82
N ALA A 39 -5.74 3.37 -7.31
CA ALA A 39 -5.54 3.56 -8.74
C ALA A 39 -4.91 2.33 -9.43
N GLU A 40 -3.94 1.66 -8.78
CA GLU A 40 -3.35 0.42 -9.31
C GLU A 40 -4.35 -0.73 -9.37
N LEU A 41 -5.21 -0.87 -8.35
CA LEU A 41 -6.28 -1.88 -8.34
C LEU A 41 -7.28 -1.65 -9.47
N LEU A 42 -7.76 -0.42 -9.64
CA LEU A 42 -8.70 -0.05 -10.71
C LEU A 42 -8.08 -0.21 -12.11
N TYR A 43 -6.80 0.11 -12.27
CA TYR A 43 -6.06 -0.20 -13.50
C TYR A 43 -6.03 -1.72 -13.77
N GLY A 44 -5.78 -2.54 -12.74
CA GLY A 44 -5.82 -3.99 -12.85
C GLY A 44 -7.18 -4.53 -13.31
N VAL A 45 -8.27 -3.98 -12.78
CA VAL A 45 -9.65 -4.30 -13.21
C VAL A 45 -9.87 -3.94 -14.67
N ALA A 46 -9.54 -2.70 -15.05
CA ALA A 46 -9.71 -2.20 -16.42
C ALA A 46 -8.91 -3.00 -17.45
N LYS A 47 -7.68 -3.42 -17.10
CA LYS A 47 -6.79 -4.19 -17.97
C LYS A 47 -7.28 -5.62 -18.18
N ARG A 48 -7.76 -6.31 -17.14
CA ARG A 48 -8.11 -7.74 -17.20
C ARG A 48 -9.54 -8.02 -17.65
N ARG A 49 -10.46 -7.05 -17.53
CA ARG A 49 -11.90 -7.18 -17.88
C ARG A 49 -12.56 -8.44 -17.28
N ASN A 50 -12.16 -8.80 -16.05
CA ASN A 50 -12.67 -9.96 -15.33
C ASN A 50 -13.72 -9.52 -14.29
N LYS A 51 -14.96 -10.01 -14.42
CA LYS A 51 -16.08 -9.65 -13.53
C LYS A 51 -15.88 -10.06 -12.07
N ALA A 52 -15.23 -11.20 -11.83
CA ALA A 52 -14.96 -11.67 -10.47
C ALA A 52 -13.92 -10.77 -9.78
N LEU A 53 -12.85 -10.39 -10.50
CA LEU A 53 -11.88 -9.43 -9.99
C LEU A 53 -12.50 -8.06 -9.72
N GLN A 54 -13.35 -7.58 -10.64
CA GLN A 54 -14.07 -6.32 -10.47
C GLN A 54 -14.91 -6.34 -9.19
N SER A 55 -15.75 -7.37 -9.01
CA SER A 55 -16.61 -7.49 -7.83
C SER A 55 -15.82 -7.54 -6.53
N MET A 56 -14.66 -8.23 -6.54
CA MET A 56 -13.78 -8.34 -5.38
C MET A 56 -13.12 -7.00 -5.03
N VAL A 57 -12.64 -6.25 -6.03
CA VAL A 57 -12.06 -4.92 -5.84
C VAL A 57 -13.10 -3.93 -5.35
N GLU A 58 -14.30 -3.91 -5.94
CA GLU A 58 -15.41 -3.03 -5.51
C GLU A 58 -15.81 -3.30 -4.05
N ALA A 59 -15.97 -4.58 -3.67
CA ALA A 59 -16.30 -4.96 -2.30
C ALA A 59 -15.19 -4.55 -1.30
N PHE A 60 -13.92 -4.70 -1.70
CA PHE A 60 -12.79 -4.28 -0.88
C PHE A 60 -12.74 -2.75 -0.70
N LEU A 61 -12.86 -1.98 -1.79
CA LEU A 61 -12.85 -0.52 -1.76
C LEU A 61 -14.05 0.06 -0.99
N ALA A 62 -15.19 -0.63 -0.97
CA ALA A 62 -16.34 -0.23 -0.17
C ALA A 62 -16.13 -0.42 1.35
N ALA A 63 -15.20 -1.30 1.76
CA ALA A 63 -14.97 -1.65 3.15
C ALA A 63 -13.70 -1.02 3.75
N VAL A 64 -12.66 -0.80 2.95
CA VAL A 64 -11.38 -0.27 3.40
C VAL A 64 -11.39 1.26 3.47
N THR A 65 -10.64 1.83 4.41
CA THR A 65 -10.39 3.28 4.40
C THR A 65 -9.38 3.62 3.30
N VAL A 66 -9.77 4.47 2.35
CA VAL A 66 -8.87 5.02 1.33
C VAL A 66 -8.46 6.44 1.72
N TYR A 67 -7.16 6.68 1.87
CA TYR A 67 -6.64 8.03 2.09
C TYR A 67 -6.29 8.70 0.76
N ALA A 68 -6.80 9.91 0.56
CA ALA A 68 -6.48 10.74 -0.59
C ALA A 68 -5.04 11.28 -0.50
N TRP A 69 -4.37 11.37 -1.65
CA TRP A 69 -3.07 12.03 -1.74
C TRP A 69 -3.18 13.53 -1.46
N ASP A 70 -2.63 13.97 -0.33
CA ASP A 70 -2.73 15.35 0.14
C ASP A 70 -1.38 16.11 0.10
N ARG A 71 -1.39 17.33 0.64
CA ARG A 71 -0.20 18.19 0.68
C ARG A 71 0.90 17.65 1.61
N GLU A 72 0.53 16.93 2.66
CA GLU A 72 1.50 16.34 3.59
C GLU A 72 2.21 15.15 2.95
N ALA A 73 1.47 14.29 2.24
CA ALA A 73 2.03 13.23 1.41
C ALA A 73 2.99 13.79 0.34
N ALA A 74 2.59 14.87 -0.35
CA ALA A 74 3.43 15.53 -1.34
C ALA A 74 4.74 16.10 -0.76
N ARG A 75 4.68 16.71 0.43
CA ARG A 75 5.88 17.22 1.13
C ARG A 75 6.80 16.08 1.52
N CYS A 76 6.25 15.04 2.16
CA CYS A 76 7.00 13.86 2.57
C CYS A 76 7.70 13.20 1.37
N TYR A 77 7.00 13.10 0.24
CA TYR A 77 7.55 12.57 -1.01
C TYR A 77 8.77 13.35 -1.49
N GLY A 78 8.70 14.68 -1.53
CA GLY A 78 9.80 15.52 -2.01
C GLY A 78 11.08 15.31 -1.20
N GLU A 79 10.97 15.31 0.13
CA GLU A 79 12.09 15.09 1.05
C GLU A 79 12.63 13.65 0.95
N MET A 80 11.73 12.67 0.97
CA MET A 80 12.07 11.25 0.86
C MET A 80 12.80 10.95 -0.45
N ARG A 81 12.25 11.39 -1.59
CA ARG A 81 12.84 11.15 -2.92
C ARG A 81 14.19 11.82 -3.08
N ALA A 82 14.36 13.06 -2.58
CA ALA A 82 15.65 13.74 -2.62
C ALA A 82 16.72 13.02 -1.78
N ASN A 83 16.34 12.44 -0.64
CA ASN A 83 17.23 11.65 0.20
C ASN A 83 17.61 10.31 -0.46
N MET A 84 16.63 9.59 -1.01
CA MET A 84 16.87 8.34 -1.73
C MET A 84 17.77 8.54 -2.96
N GLY A 85 17.53 9.61 -3.74
CA GLY A 85 18.33 9.96 -4.91
C GLY A 85 19.80 10.25 -4.55
N ARG A 86 20.04 10.99 -3.46
CA ARG A 86 21.41 11.22 -2.93
C ARG A 86 22.14 9.94 -2.53
N LYS A 87 21.41 8.89 -2.16
CA LYS A 87 21.95 7.58 -1.77
C LYS A 87 22.00 6.57 -2.93
N GLY A 88 21.70 7.00 -4.16
CA GLY A 88 21.70 6.12 -5.33
C GLY A 88 20.65 5.00 -5.29
N LYS A 89 19.60 5.13 -4.47
CA LYS A 89 18.57 4.09 -4.34
C LYS A 89 17.50 4.27 -5.40
N ILE A 90 17.16 3.18 -6.09
CA ILE A 90 16.13 3.14 -7.13
C ILE A 90 14.92 2.36 -6.61
N MET A 91 13.74 2.92 -6.82
CA MET A 91 12.44 2.36 -6.43
C MET A 91 11.41 2.78 -7.47
N GLY A 92 10.36 1.98 -7.70
CA GLY A 92 9.29 2.32 -8.64
C GLY A 92 8.61 3.65 -8.29
N ALA A 93 8.13 4.40 -9.29
CA ALA A 93 7.53 5.70 -9.05
C ALA A 93 6.27 5.62 -8.19
N MET A 94 5.41 4.62 -8.41
CA MET A 94 4.22 4.38 -7.58
C MET A 94 4.59 3.93 -6.17
N ASP A 95 5.58 3.04 -6.05
CA ASP A 95 6.07 2.58 -4.75
C ASP A 95 6.64 3.73 -3.91
N GLN A 96 7.35 4.68 -4.54
CA GLN A 96 7.80 5.90 -3.87
C GLN A 96 6.64 6.75 -3.36
N LEU A 97 5.54 6.86 -4.13
CA LEU A 97 4.35 7.56 -3.67
C LEU A 97 3.74 6.82 -2.48
N ILE A 98 3.49 5.52 -2.58
CA ILE A 98 2.93 4.71 -1.49
C ILE A 98 3.77 4.81 -0.22
N ALA A 99 5.10 4.69 -0.34
CA ALA A 99 6.04 4.84 0.78
C ALA A 99 5.91 6.21 1.45
N ALA A 100 5.91 7.29 0.66
CA ALA A 100 5.79 8.65 1.17
C ALA A 100 4.42 8.90 1.83
N HIS A 101 3.35 8.31 1.30
CA HIS A 101 2.01 8.45 1.86
C HIS A 101 1.88 7.69 3.19
N ALA A 102 2.42 6.48 3.28
CA ALA A 102 2.47 5.74 4.54
C ALA A 102 3.28 6.52 5.59
N GLN A 103 4.44 7.05 5.21
CA GLN A 103 5.29 7.84 6.09
C GLN A 103 4.62 9.14 6.56
N SER A 104 3.96 9.90 5.67
CA SER A 104 3.28 11.15 6.06
C SER A 104 2.16 10.93 7.06
N ARG A 105 1.53 9.75 7.04
CA ARG A 105 0.46 9.37 7.97
C ARG A 105 0.94 8.64 9.22
N GLY A 106 2.25 8.43 9.38
CA GLY A 106 2.81 7.60 10.46
C GLY A 106 2.28 6.15 10.44
N ALA A 107 1.90 5.65 9.26
CA ALA A 107 1.38 4.30 9.08
C ALA A 107 2.53 3.29 8.96
N THR A 108 2.27 2.07 9.44
CA THR A 108 3.13 0.92 9.10
C THR A 108 2.70 0.39 7.74
N LEU A 109 3.61 0.41 6.77
CA LEU A 109 3.34 -0.15 5.45
C LEU A 109 3.44 -1.68 5.51
N VAL A 110 2.37 -2.37 5.12
CA VAL A 110 2.38 -3.82 4.97
C VAL A 110 2.72 -4.14 3.52
N THR A 111 3.82 -4.84 3.31
CA THR A 111 4.32 -5.24 1.98
C THR A 111 5.29 -6.40 2.11
N ASN A 112 5.31 -7.27 1.09
CA ASN A 112 6.35 -8.29 0.94
C ASN A 112 7.52 -7.83 0.05
N ASP A 113 7.49 -6.59 -0.46
CA ASP A 113 8.57 -6.02 -1.26
C ASP A 113 9.66 -5.42 -0.35
N ARG A 114 10.85 -6.03 -0.42
CA ARG A 114 12.02 -5.63 0.35
C ARG A 114 12.56 -4.26 -0.05
N ALA A 115 12.17 -3.72 -1.21
CA ALA A 115 12.57 -2.38 -1.65
C ALA A 115 12.13 -1.30 -0.66
N PHE A 116 10.99 -1.46 0.02
CA PHE A 116 10.49 -0.49 0.99
C PHE A 116 11.35 -0.36 2.24
N ALA A 117 12.10 -1.41 2.62
CA ALA A 117 13.04 -1.36 3.74
C ALA A 117 14.20 -0.36 3.49
N MET A 118 14.38 0.09 2.25
CA MET A 118 15.37 1.10 1.90
C MET A 118 14.97 2.52 2.26
N VAL A 119 13.67 2.77 2.52
CA VAL A 119 13.10 4.09 2.79
C VAL A 119 13.38 4.49 4.24
N PRO A 120 14.18 5.55 4.49
CA PRO A 120 14.51 5.96 5.86
C PRO A 120 13.27 6.40 6.64
N GLY A 121 13.07 5.83 7.83
CA GLY A 121 11.98 6.21 8.74
C GLY A 121 10.60 5.65 8.37
N LEU A 122 10.51 4.77 7.37
CA LEU A 122 9.28 4.04 7.07
C LEU A 122 9.20 2.77 7.92
N ALA A 123 8.12 2.60 8.68
CA ALA A 123 7.80 1.34 9.35
C ALA A 123 7.23 0.36 8.32
N VAL A 124 7.78 -0.85 8.27
CA VAL A 124 7.40 -1.89 7.30
C VAL A 124 7.20 -3.22 8.00
N GLU A 125 6.11 -3.92 7.64
CA GLU A 125 5.84 -5.30 8.06
C GLU A 125 5.55 -6.20 6.85
N ASP A 126 6.00 -7.45 6.93
CA ASP A 126 5.71 -8.50 5.95
C ASP A 126 4.82 -9.55 6.61
N TRP A 127 3.53 -9.55 6.28
CA TRP A 127 2.54 -10.51 6.80
C TRP A 127 2.46 -11.81 6.01
N THR A 128 3.35 -12.03 5.04
CA THR A 128 3.43 -13.27 4.25
C THR A 128 4.37 -14.31 4.87
N ARG A 129 4.75 -14.12 6.14
CA ARG A 129 5.69 -14.98 6.88
C ARG A 129 5.11 -15.49 8.17
#